data_AF-A0A0H3L098-F1
#
_entry.id   AF-A0A0H3L098-F1
#
_cell.length_a   1.000
_cell.length_b   1.000
_cell.length_c   1.000
_cell.angle_alpha   90.00
_cell.angle_beta   90.00
_cell.angle_gamma   90.00
#
_symmetry.space_group_name_H-M   'P 1'
#
loop_
_entity.id
_entity.type
_entity.pdbx_description
1 polymer ?
#
loop_
_entity_poly.entity_id
_entity_poly.type
_entity_poly.pdbx_seq_one_letter_code
_entity_poly.pdbx_strand_id
1 'polypeptide(L)'
;MQLIKTEYSLNSGYPIVRRTLEDKKKRVEQPGFGPESCCAVVEYRLRGNIRYAFGNSRMQVSMPPGIYTHNWVRLHGEMAALVAAIDRIERYSTDDVIPITAAYIELRPCEANCMQALRNILPEDARVYYSFEHPTQLDEWKVRANELCRV
;
A
#
# COMPACT_ATOMS: atom_id res chain seq x y z
N MET A 1 -10.71 -3.90 -12.71
CA MET A 1 -9.90 -4.16 -11.50
C MET A 1 -10.66 -5.16 -10.63
N GLN A 2 -10.00 -6.16 -10.05
CA GLN A 2 -10.66 -7.16 -9.20
C GLN A 2 -10.29 -6.98 -7.72
N LEU A 3 -11.30 -6.86 -6.85
CA LEU A 3 -11.12 -6.88 -5.39
C LEU A 3 -11.13 -8.32 -4.87
N ILE A 4 -10.13 -8.69 -4.08
CA ILE A 4 -9.97 -10.04 -3.55
C ILE A 4 -9.74 -9.97 -2.04
N LYS A 5 -10.67 -10.51 -1.25
CA LYS A 5 -10.50 -10.60 0.21
C LYS A 5 -9.56 -11.75 0.55
N THR A 6 -8.59 -11.53 1.43
CA THR A 6 -7.56 -12.50 1.81
C THR A 6 -7.33 -12.52 3.31
N GLU A 7 -6.87 -13.66 3.82
CA GLU A 7 -6.42 -13.76 5.22
C GLU A 7 -5.26 -12.80 5.53
N TYR A 8 -5.22 -12.29 6.76
CA TYR A 8 -4.11 -11.52 7.30
C TYR A 8 -3.08 -12.47 7.93
N SER A 9 -2.24 -13.09 7.11
CA SER A 9 -1.35 -14.17 7.57
C SER A 9 0.01 -14.17 6.87
N LEU A 10 1.08 -14.38 7.65
CA LEU A 10 2.43 -14.64 7.13
C LEU A 10 2.53 -15.96 6.36
N ASN A 11 1.54 -16.83 6.50
CA ASN A 11 1.41 -18.09 5.76
C ASN A 11 0.46 -17.99 4.56
N SER A 12 0.03 -16.77 4.19
CA SER A 12 -0.94 -16.58 3.12
C SER A 12 -0.49 -17.22 1.79
N GLY A 13 -1.44 -17.84 1.08
CA GLY A 13 -1.22 -18.34 -0.29
C GLY A 13 -0.81 -17.26 -1.29
N TYR A 14 -1.00 -15.97 -0.97
CA TYR A 14 -0.63 -14.85 -1.81
C TYR A 14 0.74 -14.26 -1.41
N PRO A 15 1.77 -14.30 -2.28
CA PRO A 15 3.10 -13.77 -1.97
C PRO A 15 3.09 -12.28 -1.58
N ILE A 16 2.25 -11.46 -2.22
CA ILE A 16 2.14 -10.03 -1.94
C ILE A 16 1.65 -9.76 -0.50
N VAL A 17 0.74 -10.58 0.02
CA VAL A 17 0.24 -10.48 1.40
C VAL A 17 1.38 -10.79 2.36
N ARG A 18 2.00 -11.97 2.24
CA ARG A 18 3.11 -12.40 3.11
C ARG A 18 4.23 -11.36 3.16
N ARG A 19 4.64 -10.88 1.98
CA ARG A 19 5.70 -9.88 1.85
C ARG A 19 5.35 -8.56 2.53
N THR A 20 4.10 -8.11 2.40
CA THR A 20 3.66 -6.88 3.05
C THR A 20 3.68 -7.00 4.57
N LEU A 21 3.22 -8.12 5.11
CA LEU A 21 3.20 -8.35 6.55
C LEU A 21 4.62 -8.51 7.13
N GLU A 22 5.52 -9.16 6.41
CA GLU A 22 6.96 -9.19 6.73
C GLU A 22 7.58 -7.79 6.71
N ASP A 23 7.30 -6.98 5.68
CA ASP A 23 7.79 -5.60 5.57
C ASP A 23 7.24 -4.72 6.71
N LYS A 24 5.96 -4.87 7.08
CA LYS A 24 5.34 -4.18 8.22
C LYS A 24 6.05 -4.51 9.52
N LYS A 25 6.22 -5.81 9.81
CA LYS A 25 6.88 -6.30 11.02
C LYS A 25 8.31 -5.77 11.17
N LYS A 26 9.05 -5.65 10.06
CA LYS A 26 10.43 -5.11 10.08
C LYS A 26 10.47 -3.59 10.23
N ARG A 27 9.43 -2.88 9.80
CA ARG A 27 9.41 -1.41 9.76
C ARG A 27 8.75 -0.79 10.97
N VAL A 28 7.97 -1.54 11.75
CA VAL A 28 7.23 -1.04 12.93
C VAL A 28 8.13 -0.43 14.01
N GLU A 29 9.44 -0.71 13.96
CA GLU A 29 10.44 -0.10 14.85
C GLU A 29 10.80 1.33 14.45
N GLN A 30 10.32 1.82 13.29
CA GLN A 30 10.63 3.17 12.81
C GLN A 30 9.78 4.23 13.52
N PRO A 31 10.39 5.36 13.93
CA PRO A 31 9.66 6.45 14.57
C PRO A 31 8.41 6.87 13.77
N GLY A 32 7.26 6.83 14.44
CA GLY A 32 5.97 7.24 13.89
C GLY A 32 5.18 6.15 13.18
N PHE A 33 5.77 5.04 12.75
CA PHE A 33 5.07 3.91 12.14
C PHE A 33 4.87 2.77 13.15
N GLY A 34 3.67 2.69 13.73
CA GLY A 34 3.33 1.68 14.74
C GLY A 34 2.50 0.52 14.18
N PRO A 35 2.15 -0.49 15.00
CA PRO A 35 1.35 -1.63 14.58
C PRO A 35 0.02 -1.19 13.94
N GLU A 36 -0.63 -0.20 14.54
CA GLU A 36 -1.89 0.39 14.06
C GLU A 36 -1.70 1.44 12.95
N SER A 37 -0.55 1.47 12.29
CA SER A 37 -0.38 2.27 11.08
C SER A 37 -0.70 1.40 9.87
N CYS A 38 -1.75 1.76 9.14
CA CYS A 38 -2.12 1.07 7.91
C CYS A 38 -0.98 1.14 6.89
N CYS A 39 -0.70 0.01 6.24
CA CYS A 39 0.25 -0.11 5.15
C CYS A 39 -0.37 -0.78 3.92
N ALA A 40 0.32 -0.61 2.80
CA ALA A 40 0.00 -1.25 1.54
C ALA A 40 1.28 -1.60 0.78
N VAL A 41 1.16 -2.51 -0.18
CA VAL A 41 2.21 -2.80 -1.16
C VAL A 41 1.62 -2.80 -2.56
N VAL A 42 2.35 -2.22 -3.50
CA VAL A 42 2.06 -2.30 -4.92
C VAL A 42 3.11 -3.18 -5.58
N GLU A 43 2.64 -4.18 -6.32
CA GLU A 43 3.45 -5.06 -7.18
C GLU A 43 3.46 -4.51 -8.61
N TYR A 44 4.64 -4.44 -9.19
CA TYR A 44 4.82 -3.96 -10.56
C TYR A 44 5.98 -4.68 -11.24
N ARG A 45 5.99 -4.70 -12.57
CA ARG A 45 7.12 -5.24 -13.36
C ARG A 45 8.07 -4.12 -13.73
N LEU A 46 9.37 -4.35 -13.56
CA LEU A 46 10.38 -3.42 -14.04
C LEU A 46 11.52 -4.22 -14.67
N ARG A 47 11.76 -4.00 -15.97
CA ARG A 47 12.77 -4.72 -16.76
C ARG A 47 12.63 -6.24 -16.63
N GLY A 48 11.40 -6.73 -16.83
CA GLY A 48 11.05 -8.16 -16.73
C GLY A 48 10.96 -8.74 -15.31
N ASN A 49 11.36 -7.98 -14.27
CA ASN A 49 11.37 -8.46 -12.90
C ASN A 49 10.17 -7.96 -12.11
N ILE A 50 9.61 -8.81 -11.26
CA ILE A 50 8.58 -8.40 -10.29
C ILE A 50 9.26 -7.60 -9.17
N ARG A 51 8.70 -6.43 -8.87
CA ARG A 51 9.14 -5.50 -7.84
C ARG A 51 7.95 -5.09 -6.99
N TYR A 52 8.27 -4.54 -5.83
CA TYR A 52 7.29 -4.14 -4.83
C TYR A 52 7.65 -2.78 -4.25
N ALA A 53 6.64 -1.93 -4.10
CA ALA A 53 6.74 -0.65 -3.39
C ALA A 53 5.86 -0.72 -2.15
N PHE A 54 6.46 -0.49 -0.98
CA PHE A 54 5.76 -0.45 0.30
C PHE A 54 5.36 0.98 0.63
N GLY A 55 4.12 1.17 1.04
CA GLY A 55 3.55 2.44 1.50
C GLY A 55 2.96 2.31 2.90
N ASN A 56 2.98 3.39 3.67
CA ASN A 56 2.24 3.46 4.92
C ASN A 56 1.64 4.86 5.15
N SER A 57 0.69 4.93 6.08
CA SER A 57 -0.04 6.15 6.47
C SER A 57 0.82 7.28 7.06
N ARG A 58 2.13 7.05 7.26
CA ARG A 58 3.08 8.04 7.78
C ARG A 58 4.01 8.58 6.71
N MET A 59 4.06 7.95 5.54
CA MET A 59 4.86 8.43 4.43
C MET A 59 4.36 9.79 3.96
N GLN A 60 5.33 10.66 3.66
CA GLN A 60 5.11 12.02 3.22
C GLN A 60 5.56 12.13 1.77
N VAL A 61 4.73 12.76 0.95
CA VAL A 61 5.12 13.15 -0.41
C VAL A 61 5.52 14.61 -0.37
N SER A 62 6.67 14.92 -0.95
CA SER A 62 7.21 16.28 -0.99
C SER A 62 6.34 17.18 -1.88
N MET A 63 6.13 18.40 -1.44
CA MET A 63 5.44 19.46 -2.18
C MET A 63 6.40 20.64 -2.41
N PRO A 64 6.19 21.45 -3.46
CA PRO A 64 6.99 22.65 -3.69
C PRO A 64 7.03 23.56 -2.45
N PRO A 65 8.22 24.07 -2.06
CA PRO A 65 8.34 24.96 -0.90
C PRO A 65 7.72 26.32 -1.18
N GLY A 66 7.25 27.00 -0.13
CA GLY A 66 6.82 28.40 -0.20
C GLY A 66 5.38 28.65 -0.68
N ILE A 67 4.64 27.61 -1.07
CA ILE A 67 3.22 27.73 -1.49
C ILE A 67 2.26 27.27 -0.39
N TYR A 68 2.64 26.23 0.35
CA TYR A 68 1.79 25.58 1.36
C TYR A 68 2.37 25.73 2.76
N THR A 69 1.51 25.59 3.79
CA THR A 69 1.92 25.59 5.21
C THR A 69 3.01 24.55 5.51
N HIS A 70 2.98 23.43 4.80
CA HIS A 70 4.00 22.39 4.84
C HIS A 70 4.45 22.08 3.42
N ASN A 71 5.75 21.84 3.22
CA ASN A 71 6.31 21.34 1.97
C ASN A 71 6.12 19.82 1.80
N TRP A 72 5.08 19.26 2.40
CA TRP A 72 4.73 17.85 2.33
C TRP A 72 3.23 17.63 2.55
N VAL A 73 2.73 16.51 2.05
CA VAL A 73 1.39 16.00 2.35
C VAL A 73 1.47 14.56 2.84
N ARG A 74 0.57 14.20 3.77
CA ARG A 74 0.39 12.81 4.21
C ARG A 74 -0.65 12.14 3.34
N LEU A 75 -0.36 10.90 2.97
CA LEU A 75 -1.25 10.06 2.16
C LEU A 75 -1.68 8.83 2.95
N HIS A 76 -2.81 8.24 2.56
CA HIS A 76 -3.16 6.90 3.00
C HIS A 76 -2.12 5.88 2.51
N GLY A 77 -2.03 4.73 3.19
CA GLY A 77 -0.99 3.74 2.92
C GLY A 77 -0.98 3.25 1.47
N GLU A 78 -2.16 3.03 0.88
CA GLU A 78 -2.34 2.65 -0.52
C GLU A 78 -1.82 3.70 -1.49
N MET A 79 -2.10 4.99 -1.24
CA MET A 79 -1.64 6.08 -2.09
C MET A 79 -0.13 6.29 -1.94
N ALA A 80 0.40 6.17 -0.72
CA ALA A 80 1.84 6.20 -0.49
C ALA A 80 2.56 5.07 -1.24
N ALA A 81 1.98 3.86 -1.28
CA ALA A 81 2.56 2.72 -1.99
C ALA A 81 2.54 2.94 -3.51
N LEU A 82 1.44 3.48 -4.05
CA LEU A 82 1.31 3.82 -5.48
C LEU A 82 2.32 4.89 -5.89
N VAL A 83 2.41 6.00 -5.16
CA VAL A 83 3.38 7.06 -5.46
C VAL A 83 4.80 6.51 -5.43
N ALA A 84 5.13 5.67 -4.45
CA ALA A 84 6.44 5.03 -4.38
C ALA A 84 6.71 4.05 -5.54
N ALA A 85 5.68 3.38 -6.07
CA ALA A 85 5.79 2.52 -7.25
C ALA A 85 6.00 3.37 -8.51
N ILE A 86 5.16 4.37 -8.73
CA ILE A 86 5.18 5.25 -9.91
C ILE A 86 6.53 5.98 -10.00
N ASP A 87 6.98 6.62 -8.91
CA ASP A 87 8.27 7.31 -8.86
C ASP A 87 9.44 6.37 -9.23
N ARG A 88 9.38 5.11 -8.83
CA ARG A 88 10.40 4.12 -9.23
C ARG A 88 10.25 3.69 -10.68
N ILE A 89 9.04 3.53 -11.19
CA ILE A 89 8.79 3.13 -12.58
C ILE A 89 9.27 4.24 -13.51
N GLU A 90 8.84 5.48 -13.29
CA GLU A 90 9.19 6.64 -14.12
C GLU A 90 10.69 6.93 -14.15
N ARG A 91 11.40 6.68 -13.04
CA ARG A 91 12.86 6.85 -13.01
C ARG A 91 13.62 5.82 -13.86
N TYR A 92 13.04 4.65 -14.12
CA TYR A 92 13.76 3.51 -14.69
C TYR A 92 13.12 2.89 -15.93
N SER A 93 11.98 3.42 -16.37
CA SER A 93 11.20 3.03 -17.54
C SER A 93 10.78 4.27 -18.33
N THR A 94 10.82 4.17 -19.65
CA THR A 94 10.29 5.18 -20.59
C THR A 94 9.00 4.71 -21.25
N ASP A 95 8.46 3.57 -20.83
CA ASP A 95 7.22 3.02 -21.37
C ASP A 95 6.01 3.83 -20.85
N ASP A 96 5.07 4.16 -21.73
CA ASP A 96 3.88 4.95 -21.40
C ASP A 96 2.88 4.23 -20.48
N VAL A 97 3.05 2.92 -20.28
CA VAL A 97 2.14 2.10 -19.47
C VAL A 97 2.82 1.72 -18.15
N ILE A 98 2.21 2.14 -17.04
CA ILE A 98 2.62 1.78 -15.69
C ILE A 98 2.36 0.27 -15.48
N PRO A 99 3.39 -0.58 -15.36
CA PRO A 99 3.24 -2.03 -15.34
C PRO A 99 2.88 -2.56 -13.94
N ILE A 100 1.90 -1.95 -13.27
CA ILE A 100 1.38 -2.41 -11.98
C ILE A 100 0.48 -3.62 -12.22
N THR A 101 0.74 -4.71 -11.51
CA THR A 101 0.02 -5.99 -11.65
C THR A 101 -0.92 -6.27 -10.48
N ALA A 102 -0.56 -5.83 -9.27
CA ALA A 102 -1.36 -6.04 -8.09
C ALA A 102 -1.09 -5.01 -6.99
N ALA A 103 -2.02 -4.91 -6.04
CA ALA A 103 -1.83 -4.22 -4.78
C ALA A 103 -2.36 -5.06 -3.62
N TYR A 104 -1.74 -4.94 -2.45
CA TYR A 104 -2.31 -5.43 -1.19
C TYR A 104 -2.47 -4.26 -0.22
N ILE A 105 -3.64 -4.16 0.41
CA ILE A 105 -4.03 -3.07 1.30
C ILE A 105 -4.71 -3.70 2.52
N GLU A 106 -4.22 -3.44 3.72
CA GLU A 106 -4.70 -4.17 4.92
C GLU A 106 -6.21 -4.01 5.13
N LEU A 107 -6.68 -2.76 5.02
CA LEU A 107 -8.08 -2.36 5.11
C LEU A 107 -8.62 -2.08 3.70
N ARG A 108 -9.85 -2.50 3.42
CA ARG A 108 -10.51 -2.20 2.15
C ARG A 108 -10.47 -0.68 1.90
N PRO A 109 -10.00 -0.23 0.72
CA PRO A 109 -9.92 1.18 0.41
C PRO A 109 -11.31 1.83 0.45
N CYS A 110 -11.38 3.08 0.92
CA CYS A 110 -12.67 3.78 0.97
C CYS A 110 -13.22 4.05 -0.44
N GLU A 111 -14.53 3.83 -0.63
CA GLU A 111 -15.19 3.98 -1.93
C GLU A 111 -15.18 5.44 -2.43
N ALA A 112 -15.22 6.40 -1.50
CA ALA A 112 -15.30 7.83 -1.84
C ALA A 112 -14.05 8.36 -2.55
N ASN A 113 -12.85 7.97 -2.06
CA ASN A 113 -11.60 8.60 -2.50
C ASN A 113 -10.57 7.58 -3.00
N CYS A 114 -10.26 6.57 -2.20
CA CYS A 114 -9.12 5.69 -2.47
C CYS A 114 -9.45 4.69 -3.59
N MET A 115 -10.67 4.17 -3.64
CA MET A 115 -11.13 3.34 -4.75
C MET A 115 -11.18 4.09 -6.07
N GLN A 116 -11.60 5.36 -6.07
CA GLN A 116 -11.61 6.19 -7.28
C GLN A 116 -10.18 6.43 -7.78
N ALA A 117 -9.27 6.78 -6.87
CA ALA A 117 -7.85 6.94 -7.21
C ALA A 117 -7.24 5.64 -7.76
N LEU A 118 -7.52 4.50 -7.14
CA LEU A 118 -7.08 3.19 -7.61
C LEU A 118 -7.61 2.89 -9.02
N ARG A 119 -8.88 3.20 -9.33
CA ARG A 119 -9.45 3.00 -10.68
C ARG A 119 -8.80 3.87 -11.75
N ASN A 120 -8.33 5.07 -11.39
CA ASN A 120 -7.67 5.96 -12.34
C ASN A 120 -6.22 5.54 -12.64
N ILE A 121 -5.58 4.83 -11.71
CA ILE A 121 -4.14 4.54 -11.77
C ILE A 121 -3.88 3.07 -12.15
N LEU A 122 -4.69 2.15 -11.62
CA LEU A 122 -4.48 0.72 -11.81
C LEU A 122 -5.09 0.25 -13.14
N PRO A 123 -4.38 -0.63 -13.87
CA PRO A 123 -4.94 -1.31 -15.02
C PRO A 123 -6.24 -2.07 -14.70
N GLU A 124 -7.09 -2.26 -15.71
CA GLU A 124 -8.37 -2.96 -15.53
C GLU A 124 -8.20 -4.42 -15.09
N ASP A 125 -7.09 -5.07 -15.41
CA ASP A 125 -6.79 -6.45 -15.01
C ASP A 125 -6.02 -6.55 -13.68
N ALA A 126 -5.66 -5.42 -13.06
CA ALA A 126 -4.97 -5.40 -11.78
C ALA A 126 -5.82 -6.01 -10.65
N ARG A 127 -5.14 -6.77 -9.78
CA ARG A 127 -5.74 -7.41 -8.60
C ARG A 127 -5.45 -6.60 -7.34
N VAL A 128 -6.48 -6.27 -6.59
CA VAL A 128 -6.36 -5.57 -5.30
C VAL A 128 -6.80 -6.52 -4.19
N TYR A 129 -5.82 -6.95 -3.42
CA TYR A 129 -5.99 -7.82 -2.27
C TYR A 129 -6.23 -6.99 -1.00
N TYR A 130 -7.12 -7.43 -0.13
CA TYR A 130 -7.34 -6.78 1.17
C TYR A 130 -7.77 -7.76 2.24
N SER A 131 -7.55 -7.43 3.52
CA SER A 131 -7.84 -8.36 4.63
C SER A 131 -9.06 -7.99 5.46
N PHE A 132 -9.28 -6.70 5.71
CA PHE A 132 -10.32 -6.25 6.63
C PHE A 132 -11.25 -5.23 5.96
N GLU A 133 -12.54 -5.28 6.28
CA GLU A 133 -13.50 -4.25 5.87
C GLU A 133 -13.39 -3.01 6.77
N HIS A 134 -13.44 -1.82 6.18
CA HIS A 134 -13.54 -0.56 6.92
C HIS A 134 -14.94 0.04 6.74
N PRO A 135 -15.63 0.49 7.82
CA PRO A 135 -15.14 0.59 9.20
C PRO A 135 -15.39 -0.66 10.07
N THR A 136 -16.08 -1.69 9.56
CA THR A 136 -16.68 -2.75 10.38
C THR A 136 -15.68 -3.72 11.02
N GLN A 137 -14.48 -3.89 10.47
CA GLN A 137 -13.44 -4.79 11.01
C GLN A 137 -12.21 -4.02 11.51
N LEU A 138 -12.34 -2.73 11.81
CA LEU A 138 -11.22 -1.89 12.25
C LEU A 138 -10.59 -2.39 13.56
N ASP A 139 -11.41 -2.75 14.55
CA ASP A 139 -10.90 -3.21 15.85
C ASP A 139 -10.24 -4.59 15.74
N GLU A 140 -10.80 -5.49 14.91
CA GLU A 140 -10.17 -6.77 14.59
C GLU A 140 -8.79 -6.56 13.94
N TRP A 141 -8.70 -5.65 12.98
CA TRP A 141 -7.43 -5.30 12.34
C TRP A 141 -6.40 -4.79 13.36
N LYS A 142 -6.78 -3.91 14.30
CA LYS A 142 -5.86 -3.41 15.33
C LYS A 142 -5.29 -4.54 16.18
N VAL A 143 -6.15 -5.48 16.63
CA VAL A 143 -5.69 -6.65 17.39
C VAL A 143 -4.69 -7.46 16.58
N ARG A 144 -5.04 -7.81 15.33
CA ARG A 144 -4.16 -8.61 14.45
C ARG A 144 -2.85 -7.90 14.10
N ALA A 145 -2.88 -6.59 13.93
CA ALA A 145 -1.70 -5.80 13.62
C ALA A 145 -0.73 -5.75 14.81
N ASN A 146 -1.23 -5.62 16.05
CA ASN A 146 -0.42 -5.73 17.26
C ASN A 146 0.17 -7.14 17.42
N GLU A 147 -0.64 -8.20 17.25
CA GLU A 147 -0.17 -9.59 17.26
C GLU A 147 0.96 -9.84 16.26
N LEU A 148 0.81 -9.36 15.02
CA LEU A 148 1.82 -9.48 13.97
C LEU A 148 3.15 -8.82 14.36
N CYS A 149 3.06 -7.63 14.95
CA CYS A 149 4.21 -6.82 15.33
C CYS A 149 4.82 -7.25 16.68
N ARG A 150 4.16 -8.16 17.43
CA ARG A 150 4.54 -8.59 18.78
C ARG A 150 4.65 -7.43 19.78
N VAL A 151 3.72 -6.49 19.67
CA VAL A 151 3.58 -5.34 20.58
C VAL A 151 2.35 -5.54 21.46
#